data_AF-A0A817BWC0-F1
#
_entry.id   AF-A0A817BWC0-F1
#
_cell.length_a   1.000
_cell.length_b   1.000
_cell.length_c   1.000
_cell.angle_alpha   90.00
_cell.angle_beta   90.00
_cell.angle_gamma   90.00
#
_symmetry.space_group_name_H-M   'P 1'
#
loop_
_entity.id
_entity.type
_entity.pdbx_description
1 polymer ?
#
loop_
_entity_poly.entity_id
_entity_poly.type
_entity_poly.pdbx_seq_one_letter_code
_entity_poly.pdbx_strand_id
1 'polypeptide(L)'
;MSVSSSKALKRKKESWSTDNDCQIDVKHHVHCQPKLFGEGDSRYEEALFSPNESIEILKQLDEQIVYLPREQFKFKIFNTVNILPRDKAFYGDVYSDGSYPIFRYESQKDIIYPEVKTWPPVLKRLRDMIFQITSQRCNHCVVNQYRDNNDHIGYHFDKTRDFVNDSNVLVLSFGGERILRLKHNESKVTEDILLKSGSFFVLGWKTNSIWKHSIVKTQRPCERRVSLTYRLIKTIIHKDGTITETDGSDVQIEKTTHDNSDMIKNETKKIKVHEKSE
;
A
#
# COMPACT_ATOMS: atom_id res chain seq x y z
N MET A 1 19.21 6.16 -72.44
CA MET A 1 17.89 6.73 -72.10
C MET A 1 16.92 5.60 -71.83
N SER A 2 16.51 5.41 -70.57
CA SER A 2 15.14 5.15 -70.13
C SER A 2 15.17 4.66 -68.68
N VAL A 3 14.26 5.22 -67.91
CA VAL A 3 14.16 5.15 -66.45
C VAL A 3 13.26 3.97 -66.09
N SER A 4 13.62 3.19 -65.07
CA SER A 4 12.65 2.37 -64.34
C SER A 4 12.85 2.59 -62.85
N SER A 5 11.82 3.15 -62.22
CA SER A 5 11.74 3.47 -60.81
C SER A 5 11.11 2.30 -60.06
N SER A 6 11.69 1.89 -58.93
CA SER A 6 11.00 1.09 -57.92
C SER A 6 11.10 1.76 -56.55
N LYS A 7 9.92 1.94 -55.95
CA LYS A 7 9.59 2.81 -54.82
C LYS A 7 10.24 2.35 -53.50
N ALA A 8 10.85 3.30 -52.80
CA ALA A 8 11.25 3.15 -51.40
C ALA A 8 10.01 3.24 -50.47
N LEU A 9 9.85 2.24 -49.61
CA LEU A 9 8.81 2.17 -48.58
C LEU A 9 9.15 3.17 -47.45
N LYS A 10 8.38 4.26 -47.33
CA LYS A 10 8.47 5.19 -46.19
C LYS A 10 7.89 4.51 -44.94
N ARG A 11 8.76 4.16 -43.98
CA ARG A 11 8.36 3.83 -42.61
C ARG A 11 7.74 5.07 -41.95
N LYS A 12 6.46 5.00 -41.58
CA LYS A 12 5.84 5.97 -40.68
C LYS A 12 6.50 5.84 -39.30
N LYS A 13 7.06 6.93 -38.79
CA LYS A 13 7.36 7.10 -37.36
C LYS A 13 6.02 7.32 -36.66
N GLU A 14 5.56 6.33 -35.90
CA GLU A 14 4.52 6.55 -34.90
C GLU A 14 5.18 7.13 -33.65
N SER A 15 4.80 8.38 -33.35
CA SER A 15 5.11 9.06 -32.11
C SER A 15 4.33 8.41 -30.97
N TRP A 16 5.03 7.88 -29.99
CA TRP A 16 4.43 7.38 -28.75
C TRP A 16 4.02 8.58 -27.89
N SER A 17 2.71 8.79 -27.73
CA SER A 17 2.14 9.73 -26.77
C SER A 17 2.30 9.13 -25.37
N THR A 18 2.87 9.90 -24.45
CA THR A 18 3.12 9.51 -23.06
C THR A 18 1.92 9.82 -22.17
N ASP A 19 0.75 9.25 -22.48
CA ASP A 19 -0.45 9.39 -21.64
C ASP A 19 -1.01 8.00 -21.35
N ASN A 20 -0.36 7.25 -20.46
CA ASN A 20 -0.90 6.01 -19.89
C ASN A 20 -1.60 6.33 -18.57
N ASP A 21 -2.77 6.97 -18.66
CA ASP A 21 -3.72 7.02 -17.55
C ASP A 21 -4.37 5.63 -17.38
N CYS A 22 -3.73 4.77 -16.59
CA CYS A 22 -4.40 3.59 -16.02
C CYS A 22 -5.43 4.06 -14.98
N GLN A 23 -6.64 4.37 -15.45
CA GLN A 23 -7.81 4.56 -14.61
C GLN A 23 -8.15 3.23 -13.92
N ILE A 24 -7.92 3.16 -12.60
CA ILE A 24 -8.44 2.07 -11.77
C ILE A 24 -9.94 2.33 -11.60
N ASP A 25 -10.77 1.48 -12.20
CA ASP A 25 -12.22 1.61 -12.09
C ASP A 25 -12.70 1.03 -10.75
N VAL A 26 -12.89 1.92 -9.77
CA VAL A 26 -13.45 1.60 -8.45
C VAL A 26 -14.91 1.09 -8.56
N LYS A 27 -15.54 1.05 -9.75
CA LYS A 27 -16.95 0.64 -9.90
C LYS A 27 -17.17 -0.86 -10.08
N HIS A 28 -16.14 -1.64 -10.40
CA HIS A 28 -16.27 -3.09 -10.61
C HIS A 28 -15.86 -3.91 -9.37
N HIS A 29 -16.20 -3.44 -8.17
CA HIS A 29 -16.09 -4.25 -6.96
C HIS A 29 -17.14 -5.37 -7.03
N VAL A 30 -16.72 -6.56 -7.46
CA VAL A 30 -17.50 -7.78 -7.23
C VAL A 30 -17.78 -7.85 -5.73
N HIS A 31 -19.05 -7.84 -5.37
CA HIS A 31 -19.56 -7.68 -4.01
C HIS A 31 -19.32 -8.94 -3.16
N CYS A 32 -18.06 -9.35 -2.98
CA CYS A 32 -17.69 -10.34 -1.98
C CYS A 32 -17.56 -9.62 -0.64
N GLN A 33 -18.39 -10.02 0.33
CA GLN A 33 -18.30 -9.52 1.70
C GLN A 33 -16.88 -9.79 2.24
N PRO A 34 -16.22 -8.78 2.83
CA PRO A 34 -14.86 -8.96 3.33
C PRO A 34 -14.86 -9.96 4.47
N LYS A 35 -13.84 -10.85 4.50
CA LYS A 35 -13.72 -11.84 5.58
C LYS A 35 -13.12 -11.16 6.81
N LEU A 36 -13.75 -11.34 7.96
CA LEU A 36 -13.31 -10.79 9.25
C LEU A 36 -12.31 -11.72 9.94
N PHE A 37 -11.41 -11.13 10.73
CA PHE A 37 -10.33 -11.79 11.46
C PHE A 37 -10.07 -11.15 12.83
N GLY A 38 -9.37 -11.88 13.71
CA GLY A 38 -8.97 -11.39 15.02
C GLY A 38 -10.16 -11.04 15.92
N GLU A 39 -10.19 -9.80 16.41
CA GLU A 39 -11.29 -9.28 17.25
C GLU A 39 -12.55 -8.92 16.44
N GLY A 40 -12.58 -9.27 15.15
CA GLY A 40 -13.68 -8.94 14.24
C GLY A 40 -13.59 -7.55 13.61
N ASP A 41 -12.59 -6.74 13.99
CA ASP A 41 -12.31 -5.42 13.40
C ASP A 41 -11.21 -5.45 12.34
N SER A 42 -10.55 -6.60 12.12
CA SER A 42 -9.68 -6.82 10.98
C SER A 42 -10.44 -7.44 9.83
N ARG A 43 -10.11 -7.05 8.60
CA ARG A 43 -10.76 -7.61 7.40
C ARG A 43 -9.79 -7.84 6.25
N TYR A 44 -10.13 -8.79 5.40
CA TYR A 44 -9.35 -9.13 4.20
C TYR A 44 -10.22 -9.13 2.96
N GLU A 45 -9.72 -8.46 1.93
CA GLU A 45 -10.26 -8.41 0.57
C GLU A 45 -9.21 -9.02 -0.37
N GLU A 46 -9.50 -10.21 -0.89
CA GLU A 46 -8.52 -11.02 -1.60
C GLU A 46 -8.09 -10.43 -2.95
N ALA A 47 -9.02 -9.76 -3.64
CA ALA A 47 -8.83 -9.26 -5.00
C ALA A 47 -9.38 -7.83 -5.10
N LEU A 48 -8.73 -6.90 -4.40
CA LEU A 48 -9.04 -5.48 -4.56
C LEU A 48 -8.61 -4.97 -5.94
N PHE A 49 -7.52 -5.53 -6.47
CA PHE A 49 -7.03 -5.28 -7.82
C PHE A 49 -7.14 -6.53 -8.68
N SER A 50 -7.48 -6.36 -9.94
CA SER A 50 -7.36 -7.43 -10.93
C SER A 50 -5.89 -7.88 -11.09
N PRO A 51 -5.64 -9.08 -11.63
CA PRO A 51 -4.28 -9.55 -11.90
C PRO A 51 -3.46 -8.59 -12.77
N ASN A 52 -4.09 -7.99 -13.80
CA ASN A 52 -3.40 -7.06 -14.70
C ASN A 52 -3.03 -5.74 -14.00
N GLU A 53 -3.95 -5.17 -13.22
CA GLU A 53 -3.66 -3.97 -12.41
C GLU A 53 -2.55 -4.26 -11.40
N SER A 54 -2.57 -5.43 -10.78
CA SER A 54 -1.56 -5.84 -9.81
C SER A 54 -0.16 -5.92 -10.42
N ILE A 55 -0.05 -6.43 -11.65
CA ILE A 55 1.22 -6.49 -12.39
C ILE A 55 1.71 -5.09 -12.73
N GLU A 56 0.83 -4.22 -13.23
CA GLU A 56 1.18 -2.85 -13.61
C GLU A 56 1.59 -2.02 -12.39
N ILE A 57 0.87 -2.14 -11.26
CA ILE A 57 1.24 -1.50 -10.00
C ILE A 57 2.60 -2.02 -9.52
N LEU A 58 2.85 -3.33 -9.58
CA LEU A 58 4.13 -3.89 -9.16
C LEU A 58 5.29 -3.33 -9.99
N LYS A 59 5.10 -3.17 -11.31
CA LYS A 59 6.08 -2.54 -12.20
C LYS A 59 6.34 -1.07 -11.81
N GLN A 60 5.28 -0.30 -11.57
CA GLN A 60 5.42 1.09 -11.11
C GLN A 60 6.16 1.18 -9.77
N LEU A 61 5.93 0.23 -8.86
CA LEU A 61 6.67 0.15 -7.59
C LEU A 61 8.15 -0.13 -7.82
N ASP A 62 8.50 -0.98 -8.78
CA ASP A 62 9.91 -1.26 -9.10
C ASP A 62 10.64 -0.06 -9.70
N GLU A 63 9.93 0.78 -10.45
CA GLU A 63 10.47 2.00 -11.04
C GLU A 63 10.59 3.16 -10.04
N GLN A 64 9.67 3.25 -9.08
CA GLN A 64 9.51 4.45 -8.24
C GLN A 64 10.01 4.29 -6.79
N ILE A 65 10.15 3.06 -6.28
CA ILE A 65 10.55 2.82 -4.89
C ILE A 65 12.06 2.74 -4.74
N VAL A 66 12.60 3.55 -3.84
CA VAL A 66 14.03 3.56 -3.49
C VAL A 66 14.20 3.01 -2.09
N TYR A 67 14.56 1.73 -2.00
CA TYR A 67 14.85 1.04 -0.75
C TYR A 67 16.13 1.56 -0.09
N LEU A 68 16.12 1.58 1.24
CA LEU A 68 17.27 1.96 2.06
C LEU A 68 18.28 0.80 2.17
N PRO A 69 19.59 1.09 2.33
CA PRO A 69 20.60 0.08 2.59
C PRO A 69 20.25 -0.77 3.81
N ARG A 70 20.31 -2.10 3.65
CA ARG A 70 19.83 -3.06 4.66
C ARG A 70 20.63 -3.00 5.95
N GLU A 71 21.89 -2.59 5.85
CA GLU A 71 22.84 -2.45 6.95
C GLU A 71 22.40 -1.41 7.99
N GLN A 72 21.49 -0.52 7.61
CA GLN A 72 20.87 0.45 8.52
C GLN A 72 19.87 -0.22 9.49
N PHE A 73 19.30 -1.37 9.12
CA PHE A 73 18.31 -2.07 9.92
C PHE A 73 18.87 -3.32 10.56
N LYS A 74 19.56 -3.11 11.69
CA LYS A 74 20.11 -4.18 12.51
C LYS A 74 19.27 -4.40 13.76
N PHE A 75 19.19 -5.66 14.17
CA PHE A 75 18.58 -6.06 15.43
C PHE A 75 19.45 -7.10 16.11
N LYS A 76 19.41 -7.13 17.44
CA LYS A 76 20.22 -8.07 18.22
C LYS A 76 19.32 -9.20 18.71
N ILE A 77 19.70 -10.44 18.40
CA ILE A 77 19.16 -11.64 19.06
C ILE A 77 20.32 -12.22 19.85
N PHE A 78 20.19 -12.32 21.18
CA PHE A 78 21.27 -12.74 22.08
C PHE A 78 22.57 -11.95 21.82
N ASN A 79 23.65 -12.63 21.43
CA ASN A 79 24.95 -12.02 21.13
C ASN A 79 25.19 -11.79 19.63
N THR A 80 24.20 -12.05 18.77
CA THR A 80 24.33 -11.93 17.31
C THR A 80 23.60 -10.70 16.80
N VAL A 81 24.29 -9.88 16.01
CA VAL A 81 23.70 -8.77 15.26
C VAL A 81 23.22 -9.30 13.91
N ASN A 82 21.92 -9.18 13.66
CA ASN A 82 21.27 -9.65 12.46
C ASN A 82 20.76 -8.44 11.66
N ILE A 83 20.76 -8.58 10.34
CA ILE A 83 20.15 -7.62 9.41
C ILE A 83 18.68 -8.02 9.20
N LEU A 84 17.76 -7.05 9.12
CA LEU A 84 16.35 -7.36 8.85
C LEU A 84 16.21 -8.21 7.57
N PRO A 85 15.48 -9.33 7.63
CA PRO A 85 15.28 -10.21 6.48
C PRO A 85 14.14 -9.69 5.58
N ARG A 86 14.29 -8.44 5.12
CA ARG A 86 13.45 -7.72 4.14
C ARG A 86 14.03 -6.32 3.92
N ASP A 87 13.81 -5.76 2.74
CA ASP A 87 14.19 -4.37 2.45
C ASP A 87 13.06 -3.42 2.86
N LYS A 88 13.40 -2.15 3.15
CA LYS A 88 12.45 -1.13 3.58
C LYS A 88 12.63 0.18 2.86
N ALA A 89 11.52 0.86 2.61
CA ALA A 89 11.47 2.26 2.23
C ALA A 89 10.37 2.97 3.03
N PHE A 90 10.54 4.28 3.22
CA PHE A 90 9.66 5.11 4.04
C PHE A 90 9.19 6.31 3.23
N TYR A 91 7.88 6.48 3.17
CA TYR A 91 7.24 7.57 2.45
C TYR A 91 6.15 8.20 3.30
N GLY A 92 5.92 9.49 3.14
CA GLY A 92 4.95 10.22 3.93
C GLY A 92 4.68 11.62 3.41
N ASP A 93 3.76 12.30 4.07
CA ASP A 93 3.53 13.72 3.86
C ASP A 93 4.77 14.49 4.35
N VAL A 94 5.41 15.22 3.45
CA VAL A 94 6.49 16.17 3.76
C VAL A 94 5.91 17.56 3.59
N TYR A 95 5.74 18.28 4.70
CA TYR A 95 5.10 19.59 4.70
C TYR A 95 6.05 20.69 4.20
N SER A 96 5.50 21.85 3.85
CA SER A 96 6.28 22.96 3.26
C SER A 96 7.36 23.52 4.19
N ASP A 97 7.19 23.39 5.51
CA ASP A 97 8.18 23.76 6.53
C ASP A 97 9.26 22.69 6.75
N GLY A 98 9.18 21.57 6.01
CA GLY A 98 10.08 20.43 6.11
C GLY A 98 9.76 19.47 7.26
N SER A 99 8.65 19.68 7.97
CA SER A 99 8.17 18.70 8.94
C SER A 99 7.62 17.44 8.26
N TYR A 100 7.54 16.33 8.99
CA TYR A 100 7.01 15.06 8.47
C TYR A 100 6.58 14.09 9.60
N PRO A 101 5.70 13.12 9.32
CA PRO A 101 5.30 12.13 10.30
C PRO A 101 6.42 11.11 10.59
N ILE A 102 6.61 10.78 11.86
CA ILE A 102 7.62 9.82 12.30
C ILE A 102 7.02 8.58 12.95
N PHE A 103 7.59 7.43 12.59
CA PHE A 103 7.27 6.14 13.22
C PHE A 103 8.49 5.60 13.97
N ARG A 104 8.41 5.57 15.29
CA ARG A 104 9.54 5.26 16.18
C ARG A 104 9.78 3.76 16.31
N TYR A 105 10.91 3.31 15.78
CA TYR A 105 11.41 1.96 16.02
C TYR A 105 12.26 1.92 17.29
N GLU A 106 11.69 1.47 18.41
CA GLU A 106 12.48 1.22 19.64
C GLU A 106 13.25 -0.11 19.53
N SER A 107 14.05 -0.29 18.48
CA SER A 107 14.79 -1.53 18.28
C SER A 107 16.16 -1.55 18.97
N GLN A 108 16.70 -0.41 19.41
CA GLN A 108 17.95 -0.29 20.17
C GLN A 108 17.90 0.94 21.10
N LYS A 109 18.93 1.10 21.96
CA LYS A 109 19.05 2.20 22.95
C LYS A 109 18.84 3.60 22.36
N ASP A 110 19.02 3.75 21.05
CA ASP A 110 18.76 4.97 20.29
C ASP A 110 17.48 4.83 19.47
N ILE A 111 16.56 5.78 19.61
CA ILE A 111 15.35 5.86 18.77
C ILE A 111 15.80 6.29 17.37
N ILE A 112 15.62 5.41 16.39
CA ILE A 112 15.89 5.72 14.99
C ILE A 112 14.59 6.23 14.36
N TYR A 113 14.68 7.39 13.72
CA TYR A 113 13.64 7.99 12.89
C TYR A 113 14.11 7.88 11.44
N PRO A 114 13.65 6.88 10.66
CA PRO A 114 13.95 6.87 9.24
C PRO A 114 13.30 8.12 8.63
N GLU A 115 14.10 8.94 7.95
CA GLU A 115 13.57 10.04 7.17
C GLU A 115 12.58 9.50 6.13
N VAL A 116 11.41 10.12 6.04
CA VAL A 116 10.40 9.76 5.05
C VAL A 116 10.62 10.59 3.79
N LYS A 117 10.48 9.95 2.63
CA LYS A 117 10.49 10.66 1.35
C LYS A 117 9.08 11.11 0.97
N THR A 118 8.98 12.15 0.16
CA THR A 118 7.68 12.55 -0.40
C THR A 118 7.08 11.43 -1.26
N TRP A 119 5.76 11.37 -1.34
CA TRP A 119 5.05 10.32 -2.04
C TRP A 119 5.44 10.23 -3.53
N PRO A 120 5.90 9.06 -4.01
CA PRO A 120 5.94 8.80 -5.43
C PRO A 120 4.50 8.67 -5.96
N PRO A 121 4.26 8.99 -7.25
CA PRO A 121 2.92 8.97 -7.85
C PRO A 121 2.12 7.70 -7.58
N VAL A 122 2.75 6.52 -7.67
CA VAL A 122 2.08 5.24 -7.42
C VAL A 122 1.56 5.12 -5.98
N LEU A 123 2.37 5.51 -4.98
CA LEU A 123 1.97 5.39 -3.58
C LEU A 123 0.92 6.43 -3.19
N LYS A 124 0.99 7.64 -3.77
CA LYS A 124 -0.01 8.69 -3.57
C LYS A 124 -1.37 8.28 -4.11
N ARG A 125 -1.42 7.76 -5.33
CA ARG A 125 -2.64 7.26 -5.96
C ARG A 125 -3.29 6.14 -5.13
N LEU A 126 -2.49 5.18 -4.65
CA LEU A 126 -2.98 4.08 -3.81
C LEU A 126 -3.47 4.57 -2.43
N ARG A 127 -2.78 5.55 -1.83
CA ARG A 127 -3.21 6.21 -0.58
C ARG A 127 -4.58 6.86 -0.74
N ASP A 128 -4.79 7.60 -1.82
CA ASP A 128 -6.06 8.31 -2.05
C ASP A 128 -7.20 7.33 -2.35
N MET A 129 -6.92 6.24 -3.06
CA MET A 129 -7.88 5.13 -3.25
C MET A 129 -8.25 4.45 -1.92
N ILE A 130 -7.27 4.19 -1.05
CA ILE A 130 -7.52 3.65 0.29
C ILE A 130 -8.47 4.56 1.08
N PHE A 131 -8.31 5.88 0.98
CA PHE A 131 -9.25 6.82 1.59
C PHE A 131 -10.67 6.67 1.04
N GLN A 132 -10.85 6.50 -0.27
CA GLN A 132 -12.19 6.29 -0.85
C GLN A 132 -12.87 5.02 -0.32
N ILE A 133 -12.10 3.95 -0.09
CA ILE A 133 -12.63 2.65 0.36
C ILE A 133 -12.89 2.65 1.87
N THR A 134 -12.03 3.31 2.65
CA THR A 134 -12.01 3.16 4.12
C THR A 134 -12.47 4.41 4.87
N SER A 135 -12.55 5.55 4.19
CA SER A 135 -12.67 6.89 4.78
C SER A 135 -11.55 7.25 5.76
N GLN A 136 -10.48 6.46 5.84
CA GLN A 136 -9.34 6.70 6.71
C GLN A 136 -8.22 7.42 5.96
N ARG A 137 -7.77 8.54 6.50
CA ARG A 137 -6.60 9.27 5.98
C ARG A 137 -5.32 8.52 6.34
N CYS A 138 -4.27 8.70 5.54
CA CYS A 138 -2.95 8.16 5.83
C CYS A 138 -1.90 9.19 5.43
N ASN A 139 -0.94 9.46 6.30
CA ASN A 139 0.17 10.38 6.05
C ASN A 139 1.53 9.68 6.03
N HIS A 140 1.56 8.36 6.20
CA HIS A 140 2.80 7.60 6.25
C HIS A 140 2.61 6.19 5.66
N CYS A 141 3.62 5.69 4.97
CA CYS A 141 3.68 4.33 4.43
C CYS A 141 5.07 3.73 4.61
N VAL A 142 5.10 2.50 5.09
CA VAL A 142 6.30 1.66 5.05
C VAL A 142 6.15 0.65 3.92
N VAL A 143 7.07 0.69 2.97
CA VAL A 143 7.19 -0.31 1.91
C VAL A 143 8.14 -1.40 2.39
N ASN A 144 7.69 -2.66 2.40
CA ASN A 144 8.55 -3.80 2.70
C ASN A 144 8.67 -4.69 1.47
N GLN A 145 9.90 -5.04 1.10
CA GLN A 145 10.18 -6.02 0.05
C GLN A 145 10.66 -7.33 0.67
N TYR A 146 9.93 -8.40 0.38
CA TYR A 146 10.30 -9.78 0.69
C TYR A 146 10.78 -10.42 -0.61
N ARG A 147 12.09 -10.63 -0.72
CA ARG A 147 12.73 -11.01 -2.00
C ARG A 147 12.43 -12.43 -2.40
N ASP A 148 12.35 -13.32 -1.42
CA ASP A 148 12.16 -14.75 -1.61
C ASP A 148 11.46 -15.36 -0.39
N ASN A 149 11.57 -16.68 -0.25
CA ASN A 149 11.01 -17.46 0.85
C ASN A 149 11.76 -17.30 2.19
N ASN A 150 12.97 -16.73 2.18
CA ASN A 150 13.78 -16.51 3.37
C ASN A 150 13.42 -15.25 4.14
N ASP A 151 12.91 -14.25 3.43
CA ASP A 151 12.49 -12.97 4.01
C ASP A 151 11.18 -13.13 4.80
N HIS A 152 11.15 -12.54 6.00
CA HIS A 152 10.05 -12.71 6.95
C HIS A 152 9.97 -11.59 7.99
N ILE A 153 8.95 -11.63 8.84
CA ILE A 153 8.88 -10.83 10.07
C ILE A 153 8.24 -11.69 11.15
N GLY A 154 8.91 -11.84 12.29
CA GLY A 154 8.40 -12.62 13.42
C GLY A 154 7.17 -11.99 14.06
N TYR A 155 6.56 -12.70 15.02
CA TYR A 155 5.40 -12.20 15.75
C TYR A 155 5.70 -10.86 16.44
N HIS A 156 4.86 -9.88 16.17
CA HIS A 156 4.91 -8.56 16.78
C HIS A 156 3.52 -7.93 16.81
N PHE A 157 3.39 -6.87 17.61
CA PHE A 157 2.34 -5.88 17.46
C PHE A 157 2.91 -4.69 16.68
N ASP A 158 2.06 -4.03 15.91
CA ASP A 158 2.42 -2.69 15.44
C ASP A 158 2.41 -1.75 16.65
N LYS A 159 3.49 -0.98 16.82
CA LYS A 159 3.60 -0.03 17.93
C LYS A 159 2.66 1.14 17.69
N THR A 160 1.72 1.38 18.60
CA THR A 160 0.67 2.38 18.40
C THR A 160 0.97 3.75 18.98
N ARG A 161 2.13 3.94 19.65
CA ARG A 161 2.49 5.22 20.30
C ARG A 161 2.32 6.43 19.38
N ASP A 162 2.74 6.29 18.13
CA ASP A 162 2.77 7.39 17.16
C ASP A 162 1.53 7.41 16.27
N PHE A 163 0.55 6.52 16.48
CA PHE A 163 -0.66 6.46 15.67
C PHE A 163 -1.70 7.45 16.19
N VAL A 164 -2.54 7.96 15.28
CA VAL A 164 -3.82 8.52 15.70
C VAL A 164 -4.64 7.38 16.32
N ASN A 165 -5.25 7.63 17.48
CA ASN A 165 -6.04 6.62 18.19
C ASN A 165 -7.16 6.07 17.30
N ASP A 166 -7.44 4.77 17.45
CA ASP A 166 -8.47 4.04 16.70
C ASP A 166 -8.26 4.01 15.17
N SER A 167 -7.12 4.48 14.66
CA SER A 167 -6.77 4.32 13.25
C SER A 167 -6.24 2.91 12.98
N ASN A 168 -6.68 2.33 11.86
CA ASN A 168 -6.28 1.00 11.43
C ASN A 168 -4.96 1.02 10.67
N VAL A 169 -4.30 -0.13 10.57
CA VAL A 169 -3.15 -0.31 9.68
C VAL A 169 -3.65 -0.93 8.37
N LEU A 170 -3.34 -0.27 7.25
CA LEU A 170 -3.92 -0.56 5.94
C LEU A 170 -2.83 -1.13 5.01
N VAL A 171 -2.97 -2.39 4.61
CA VAL A 171 -1.93 -3.16 3.94
C VAL A 171 -2.35 -3.58 2.54
N LEU A 172 -1.62 -3.10 1.53
CA LEU A 172 -1.72 -3.62 0.17
C LEU A 172 -0.58 -4.59 -0.12
N SER A 173 -0.87 -5.66 -0.88
CA SER A 173 0.11 -6.69 -1.24
C SER A 173 0.19 -6.87 -2.75
N PHE A 174 1.40 -6.87 -3.30
CA PHE A 174 1.65 -7.13 -4.73
C PHE A 174 2.79 -8.14 -4.91
N GLY A 175 2.70 -8.97 -5.94
CA GLY A 175 3.67 -10.02 -6.26
C GLY A 175 3.39 -11.34 -5.54
N GLY A 176 4.44 -12.01 -5.08
CA GLY A 176 4.36 -13.35 -4.51
C GLY A 176 3.49 -13.45 -3.27
N GLU A 177 2.77 -14.57 -3.15
CA GLU A 177 1.88 -14.81 -2.01
C GLU A 177 2.67 -15.07 -0.72
N ARG A 178 2.12 -14.63 0.42
CA ARG A 178 2.68 -14.93 1.75
C ARG A 178 1.56 -15.17 2.75
N ILE A 179 1.84 -16.01 3.74
CA ILE A 179 0.92 -16.20 4.87
C ILE A 179 1.19 -15.12 5.90
N LEU A 180 0.20 -14.25 6.11
CA LEU A 180 0.09 -13.45 7.32
C LEU A 180 -0.59 -14.33 8.38
N ARG A 181 0.09 -14.51 9.51
CA ARG A 181 -0.44 -15.26 10.64
C ARG A 181 -0.72 -14.33 11.79
N LEU A 182 -1.98 -14.26 12.21
CA LEU A 182 -2.41 -13.66 13.47
C LEU A 182 -2.29 -14.70 14.59
N LYS A 183 -1.91 -14.26 15.79
CA LYS A 183 -1.84 -15.09 16.99
C LYS A 183 -2.33 -14.32 18.21
N HIS A 184 -3.41 -14.79 18.82
CA HIS A 184 -4.00 -14.21 20.01
C HIS A 184 -2.99 -14.26 21.17
N ASN A 185 -2.82 -13.15 21.90
CA ASN A 185 -1.78 -13.04 22.91
C ASN A 185 -2.01 -13.96 24.12
N GLU A 186 -3.26 -14.15 24.55
CA GLU A 186 -3.60 -15.02 25.70
C GLU A 186 -3.90 -16.46 25.28
N SER A 187 -4.99 -16.69 24.55
CA SER A 187 -5.46 -18.03 24.12
C SER A 187 -4.51 -18.78 23.18
N LYS A 188 -3.56 -18.07 22.55
CA LYS A 188 -2.61 -18.59 21.56
C LYS A 188 -3.25 -19.13 20.26
N VAL A 189 -4.56 -18.96 20.07
CA VAL A 189 -5.26 -19.24 18.82
C VAL A 189 -4.58 -18.50 17.68
N THR A 190 -4.50 -19.14 16.51
CA THR A 190 -3.90 -18.57 15.31
C THR A 190 -4.86 -18.55 14.14
N GLU A 191 -4.78 -17.51 13.33
CA GLU A 191 -5.53 -17.38 12.08
C GLU A 191 -4.55 -17.08 10.94
N ASP A 192 -4.67 -17.83 9.85
CA ASP A 192 -3.83 -17.67 8.67
C ASP A 192 -4.59 -17.02 7.52
N ILE A 193 -3.94 -16.03 6.92
CA ILE A 193 -4.43 -15.27 5.78
C ILE A 193 -3.40 -15.41 4.67
N LEU A 194 -3.79 -16.01 3.55
CA LEU A 194 -2.96 -16.06 2.35
C LEU A 194 -3.09 -14.72 1.62
N LEU A 195 -2.11 -13.83 1.81
CA LEU A 195 -2.05 -12.53 1.14
C LEU A 195 -1.70 -12.73 -0.33
N LYS A 196 -2.67 -12.53 -1.21
CA LYS A 196 -2.51 -12.62 -2.66
C LYS A 196 -2.02 -11.31 -3.26
N SER A 197 -1.50 -11.37 -4.49
CA SER A 197 -1.22 -10.15 -5.27
C SER A 197 -2.53 -9.41 -5.53
N GLY A 198 -2.54 -8.09 -5.33
CA GLY A 198 -3.73 -7.25 -5.46
C GLY A 198 -4.67 -7.28 -4.27
N SER A 199 -4.26 -7.90 -3.15
CA SER A 199 -5.10 -8.00 -1.96
C SER A 199 -4.95 -6.78 -1.04
N PHE A 200 -6.00 -6.54 -0.25
CA PHE A 200 -6.07 -5.52 0.77
C PHE A 200 -6.41 -6.12 2.13
N PHE A 201 -5.57 -5.86 3.12
CA PHE A 201 -5.77 -6.27 4.50
C PHE A 201 -5.84 -5.06 5.41
N VAL A 202 -6.87 -5.01 6.24
CA VAL A 202 -7.02 -4.02 7.31
C VAL A 202 -6.76 -4.74 8.63
N LEU A 203 -5.70 -4.33 9.31
CA LEU A 203 -5.46 -4.71 10.70
C LEU A 203 -6.16 -3.69 11.59
N GLY A 204 -7.22 -4.15 12.25
CA GLY A 204 -8.03 -3.35 13.14
C GLY A 204 -7.27 -2.92 14.40
N TRP A 205 -7.60 -1.74 14.94
CA TRP A 205 -7.00 -1.21 16.16
C TRP A 205 -7.10 -2.19 17.36
N LYS A 206 -8.28 -2.78 17.59
CA LYS A 206 -8.50 -3.75 18.67
C LYS A 206 -7.72 -5.02 18.40
N THR A 207 -7.79 -5.55 17.18
CA THR A 207 -6.97 -6.71 16.80
C THR A 207 -5.49 -6.46 17.05
N ASN A 208 -4.92 -5.31 16.67
CA ASN A 208 -3.51 -5.02 16.90
C ASN A 208 -3.14 -4.90 18.41
N SER A 209 -4.10 -4.62 19.28
CA SER A 209 -3.87 -4.59 20.73
C SER A 209 -3.84 -5.98 21.39
N ILE A 210 -4.47 -6.99 20.77
CA ILE A 210 -4.68 -8.32 21.36
C ILE A 210 -3.95 -9.43 20.58
N TRP A 211 -3.79 -9.27 19.27
CA TRP A 211 -3.20 -10.25 18.37
C TRP A 211 -1.84 -9.80 17.84
N LYS A 212 -0.84 -10.67 18.01
CA LYS A 212 0.43 -10.52 17.31
C LYS A 212 0.27 -10.98 15.88
N HIS A 213 1.04 -10.43 14.96
CA HIS A 213 1.04 -10.84 13.57
C HIS A 213 2.47 -11.08 13.04
N SER A 214 2.58 -11.91 12.01
CA SER A 214 3.86 -12.29 11.39
C SER A 214 3.67 -12.61 9.91
N ILE A 215 4.72 -12.39 9.11
CA ILE A 215 4.81 -12.98 7.77
C ILE A 215 5.64 -14.24 7.91
N VAL A 216 5.01 -15.39 7.69
CA VAL A 216 5.61 -16.70 7.97
C VAL A 216 6.72 -17.00 6.97
N LYS A 217 7.90 -17.38 7.49
CA LYS A 217 9.00 -17.90 6.66
C LYS A 217 8.57 -19.24 6.05
N THR A 218 8.78 -19.41 4.75
CA THR A 218 8.44 -20.65 4.04
C THR A 218 9.69 -21.33 3.51
N GLN A 219 9.67 -22.67 3.48
CA GLN A 219 10.72 -23.45 2.84
C GLN A 219 10.46 -23.66 1.34
N ARG A 220 9.22 -23.45 0.90
CA ARG A 220 8.88 -23.50 -0.52
C ARG A 220 9.36 -22.20 -1.18
N PRO A 221 10.09 -22.27 -2.31
CA PRO A 221 10.41 -21.10 -3.10
C PRO A 221 9.14 -20.32 -3.42
N CYS A 222 9.22 -19.00 -3.35
CA CYS A 222 8.12 -18.12 -3.67
C CYS A 222 8.62 -16.81 -4.26
N GLU A 223 7.78 -16.23 -5.12
CA GLU A 223 8.08 -14.98 -5.81
C GLU A 223 8.27 -13.81 -4.84
N ARG A 224 8.94 -12.77 -5.33
CA ARG A 224 9.13 -11.51 -4.61
C ARG A 224 7.77 -10.87 -4.29
N ARG A 225 7.60 -10.40 -3.04
CA ARG A 225 6.41 -9.67 -2.57
C ARG A 225 6.77 -8.25 -2.14
N VAL A 226 5.96 -7.28 -2.55
CA VAL A 226 5.98 -5.91 -2.04
C VAL A 226 4.74 -5.67 -1.20
N SER A 227 4.96 -5.16 0.02
CA SER A 227 3.91 -4.81 0.99
C SER A 227 3.92 -3.32 1.21
N LEU A 228 2.78 -2.65 1.01
CA LEU A 228 2.60 -1.23 1.30
C LEU A 228 1.78 -1.12 2.59
N THR A 229 2.36 -0.54 3.64
CA THR A 229 1.71 -0.47 4.96
C THR A 229 1.42 0.98 5.32
N TYR A 230 0.22 1.43 5.00
CA TYR A 230 -0.27 2.77 5.23
C TYR A 230 -0.81 2.94 6.66
N ARG A 231 -0.52 4.10 7.24
CA ARG A 231 -0.88 4.44 8.62
C ARG A 231 -1.22 5.93 8.72
N LEU A 232 -2.01 6.26 9.73
CA LEU A 232 -2.23 7.63 10.16
C LEU A 232 -1.40 7.90 11.42
N ILE A 233 -0.34 8.69 11.27
CA ILE A 233 0.64 8.99 12.30
C ILE A 233 0.31 10.35 12.89
N LYS A 234 0.16 10.42 14.22
CA LYS A 234 -0.05 11.68 14.94
C LYS A 234 1.25 12.43 15.20
N THR A 235 2.36 11.74 15.34
CA THR A 235 3.62 12.37 15.74
C THR A 235 4.34 12.98 14.54
N ILE A 236 4.50 14.30 14.55
CA ILE A 236 5.19 15.08 13.52
C ILE A 236 6.52 15.59 14.09
N ILE A 237 7.63 15.36 13.37
CA ILE A 237 8.93 15.96 13.67
C ILE A 237 9.13 17.19 12.78
N HIS A 238 9.61 18.28 13.38
CA HIS A 238 9.93 19.53 12.70
C HIS A 238 11.42 19.60 12.35
N LYS A 239 11.77 20.50 11.43
CA LYS A 239 13.15 20.69 10.97
C LYS A 239 14.12 21.08 12.08
N ASP A 240 13.64 21.74 13.12
CA ASP A 240 14.41 22.12 14.32
C ASP A 240 14.54 20.97 15.35
N GLY A 241 13.96 19.80 15.06
CA GLY A 241 13.96 18.62 15.92
C GLY A 241 12.84 18.60 16.96
N THR A 242 11.98 19.64 17.03
CA THR A 242 10.80 19.62 17.90
C THR A 242 9.78 18.60 17.42
N ILE A 243 8.99 18.07 18.34
CA ILE A 243 7.98 17.07 18.06
C ILE A 243 6.61 17.59 18.51
N THR A 244 5.62 17.45 17.63
CA THR A 244 4.23 17.81 17.89
C THR A 244 3.31 16.64 17.60
N GLU A 245 2.06 16.73 18.05
CA GLU A 245 1.01 15.76 17.72
C GLU A 245 -0.11 16.43 16.90
N THR A 246 -0.69 15.67 15.97
CA THR A 246 -1.91 16.02 15.21
C THR A 246 -3.00 14.97 15.40
N ASP A 247 -4.26 15.34 15.21
CA ASP A 247 -5.38 14.40 15.11
C ASP A 247 -5.53 13.78 13.71
N GLY A 248 -4.68 14.20 12.76
CA GLY A 248 -4.66 13.73 11.37
C GLY A 248 -5.69 14.41 10.47
N SER A 249 -6.41 15.42 10.95
CA SER A 249 -7.34 16.22 10.14
C SER A 249 -6.64 17.09 9.09
N ASP A 250 -5.36 17.40 9.32
CA ASP A 250 -4.48 18.19 8.44
C ASP A 250 -4.04 17.45 7.17
N VAL A 251 -4.11 16.12 7.18
CA VAL A 251 -3.69 15.25 6.07
C VAL A 251 -4.53 15.52 4.84
N GLN A 252 -3.94 16.06 3.79
CA GLN A 252 -4.68 16.44 2.58
C GLN A 252 -5.09 15.21 1.76
N ILE A 253 -6.34 15.21 1.29
CA ILE A 253 -6.85 14.22 0.34
C ILE A 253 -7.07 14.93 -0.99
N GLU A 254 -6.35 14.50 -2.02
CA GLU A 254 -6.64 14.95 -3.36
C GLU A 254 -7.90 14.24 -3.85
N LYS A 255 -8.93 15.01 -4.18
CA LYS A 255 -10.07 14.47 -4.90
C LYS A 255 -9.56 14.11 -6.28
N THR A 256 -9.54 12.83 -6.63
CA THR A 256 -9.42 12.40 -8.03
C THR A 256 -10.58 13.04 -8.79
N THR A 257 -10.29 14.05 -9.59
CA THR A 257 -11.25 14.71 -10.47
C THR A 257 -11.62 13.76 -11.60
N HIS A 258 -12.51 12.81 -11.33
CA HIS A 258 -13.34 12.15 -12.34
C HIS A 258 -14.77 12.19 -11.81
N ASP A 259 -15.38 13.36 -12.00
CA ASP A 259 -16.78 13.64 -11.77
C ASP A 259 -17.61 12.79 -12.75
N ASN A 260 -17.92 11.55 -12.34
CA ASN A 260 -18.78 10.64 -13.09
C ASN A 260 -20.28 10.91 -12.83
N SER A 261 -20.61 12.09 -12.31
CA SER A 261 -21.98 12.51 -11.98
C SER A 261 -22.82 12.86 -13.24
N ASP A 262 -22.18 13.09 -14.39
CA ASP A 262 -22.87 13.42 -15.64
C ASP A 262 -23.20 12.22 -16.54
N MET A 263 -22.57 11.04 -16.34
CA MET A 263 -22.94 9.82 -17.06
C MET A 263 -24.22 9.16 -16.52
N ILE A 264 -24.51 9.30 -15.23
CA ILE A 264 -25.70 8.69 -14.61
C ILE A 264 -27.00 9.37 -15.06
N LYS A 265 -26.96 10.67 -15.41
CA LYS A 265 -28.14 11.41 -15.89
C LYS A 265 -28.50 11.13 -17.35
N ASN A 266 -27.57 10.61 -18.16
CA ASN A 266 -27.82 10.31 -19.57
C ASN A 266 -28.30 8.87 -19.81
N GLU A 267 -27.99 7.91 -18.93
CA GLU A 267 -28.55 6.56 -19.02
C GLU A 267 -29.99 6.45 -18.49
N THR A 268 -30.34 7.20 -17.43
CA THR A 268 -31.74 7.26 -16.96
C THR A 268 -32.68 7.96 -17.94
N LYS A 269 -32.18 8.81 -18.84
CA LYS A 269 -32.96 9.36 -19.96
C LYS A 269 -33.13 8.39 -21.13
N LYS A 270 -32.21 7.45 -21.34
CA LYS A 270 -32.35 6.43 -22.40
C LYS A 270 -33.30 5.30 -22.01
N ILE A 271 -33.35 4.93 -20.73
CA ILE A 271 -34.25 3.87 -20.25
C ILE A 271 -35.73 4.32 -20.28
N LYS A 272 -36.02 5.61 -20.03
CA LYS A 272 -37.39 6.15 -20.11
C LYS A 272 -37.97 6.34 -21.52
N VAL A 273 -37.18 6.14 -22.58
CA VAL A 273 -37.67 6.24 -23.97
C VAL A 273 -38.06 4.87 -24.55
N HIS A 274 -37.69 3.75 -23.90
CA HIS A 274 -38.06 2.40 -24.34
C HIS A 274 -39.26 1.77 -23.61
N GLU A 275 -39.84 2.42 -22.60
CA GLU A 275 -41.06 1.96 -21.90
C GLU A 275 -42.35 2.68 -22.37
N LYS A 276 -42.35 3.31 -23.55
CA LYS A 276 -43.55 3.96 -24.13
C LYS A 276 -43.84 3.58 -25.59
N SER A 277 -43.43 2.39 -26.01
CA SER A 277 -43.83 1.83 -27.30
C SER A 277 -44.08 0.32 -27.18
N GLU A 278 -45.13 -0.03 -26.44
CA GLU A 278 -46.01 -1.18 -26.69
C GLU A 278 -47.46 -0.74 -26.44
#